data_AF-A0A414L8Y0-F1
#
_entry.id   AF-A0A414L8Y0-F1
#
_cell.length_a   1.000
_cell.length_b   1.000
_cell.length_c   1.000
_cell.angle_alpha   90.00
_cell.angle_beta   90.00
_cell.angle_gamma   90.00
#
_symmetry.space_group_name_H-M   'P 1'
#
loop_
_entity.id
_entity.type
_entity.pdbx_description
1 polymer ?
#
loop_
_entity_poly.entity_id
_entity_poly.type
_entity_poly.pdbx_seq_one_letter_code
_entity_poly.pdbx_strand_id
1 'polypeptide(L)'
;MCIAYQSGSNAKIYNPVEYKGTVKVNGEIKDVSRKVYQRNDIGFNYFDETTGLTNLERMQAGKPPIGSDGNPIQLHHILQKEVGPMVEIREITHQEYYSQLHGVIEDGASFRNNPVLNKQYNNFRCSYWKWRAEQIIGGN
;
A
#
# COMPACT_ATOMS: atom_id res chain seq x y z
N MET A 1 3.00 -28.76 27.65
CA MET A 1 2.76 -27.32 27.79
C MET A 1 2.26 -26.82 26.44
N CYS A 2 0.93 -26.80 26.26
CA CYS A 2 0.30 -26.37 25.01
C CYS A 2 0.10 -24.87 25.09
N ILE A 3 0.79 -24.11 24.22
CA ILE A 3 0.61 -22.67 24.12
C ILE A 3 -0.71 -22.44 23.40
N ALA A 4 -1.72 -21.98 24.14
CA ALA A 4 -2.96 -21.50 23.55
C ALA A 4 -2.65 -20.24 22.73
N TYR A 5 -2.83 -20.30 21.41
CA TYR A 5 -2.93 -19.12 20.57
C TYR A 5 -4.16 -18.33 21.03
N GLN A 6 -3.96 -17.21 21.70
CA GLN A 6 -5.04 -16.27 21.97
C GLN A 6 -5.46 -15.65 20.63
N SER A 7 -6.67 -15.96 20.18
CA SER A 7 -7.31 -15.29 19.06
C SER A 7 -7.52 -13.81 19.43
N GLY A 8 -6.62 -12.95 18.96
CA GLY A 8 -6.70 -11.51 19.17
C GLY A 8 -7.83 -10.88 18.36
N SER A 9 -8.82 -10.31 19.07
CA SER A 9 -9.78 -9.26 18.68
C SER A 9 -10.42 -9.29 17.27
N ASN A 10 -11.76 -9.25 17.23
CA ASN A 10 -12.59 -8.90 16.06
C ASN A 10 -12.41 -7.43 15.59
N ALA A 11 -11.18 -6.93 15.51
CA ALA A 11 -10.89 -5.60 15.00
C ALA A 11 -10.95 -5.62 13.46
N LYS A 12 -11.71 -4.68 12.88
CA LYS A 12 -11.76 -4.52 11.43
C LYS A 12 -10.36 -4.18 10.91
N ILE A 13 -9.73 -5.12 10.22
CA ILE A 13 -8.34 -5.00 9.73
C ILE A 13 -8.23 -3.88 8.67
N TYR A 14 -9.29 -3.68 7.89
CA TYR A 14 -9.29 -2.70 6.79
C TYR A 14 -10.23 -1.53 7.04
N ASN A 15 -9.70 -0.32 6.87
CA ASN A 15 -10.48 0.91 6.83
C ASN A 15 -10.49 1.50 5.40
N PRO A 16 -11.67 1.65 4.76
CA PRO A 16 -11.75 2.31 3.46
C PRO A 16 -11.60 3.82 3.62
N VAL A 17 -10.74 4.43 2.81
CA VAL A 17 -10.55 5.88 2.73
C VAL A 17 -10.54 6.35 1.29
N GLU A 18 -10.90 7.62 1.06
CA GLU A 18 -10.75 8.25 -0.25
C GLU A 18 -9.42 9.02 -0.28
N TYR A 19 -8.48 8.55 -1.09
CA TYR A 19 -7.29 9.32 -1.44
C TYR A 19 -7.66 10.30 -2.56
N LYS A 20 -7.39 11.59 -2.35
CA LYS A 20 -7.56 12.62 -3.38
C LYS A 20 -6.20 13.25 -3.67
N GLY A 21 -5.76 13.19 -4.92
CA GLY A 21 -4.44 13.68 -5.28
C GLY A 21 -4.17 13.65 -6.77
N THR A 22 -3.14 14.38 -7.17
CA THR A 22 -2.67 14.45 -8.55
C THR A 22 -1.18 14.20 -8.62
N VAL A 23 -0.68 13.66 -9.73
CA VAL A 23 0.75 13.49 -10.00
C VAL A 23 1.12 14.07 -11.36
N LYS A 24 2.37 14.51 -11.50
CA LYS A 24 2.90 14.98 -12.78
C LYS A 24 3.58 13.84 -13.54
N VAL A 25 3.15 13.57 -14.77
CA VAL A 25 3.73 12.55 -15.66
C VAL A 25 4.05 13.23 -16.99
N ASN A 26 5.34 13.29 -17.35
CA ASN A 26 5.82 13.87 -18.60
C ASN A 26 5.31 15.30 -18.86
N GLY A 27 5.19 16.11 -17.81
CA GLY A 27 4.69 17.49 -17.94
C GLY A 27 3.21 17.64 -17.61
N GLU A 28 2.40 16.58 -17.79
CA GLU A 28 0.96 16.61 -17.60
C GLU A 28 0.56 16.28 -16.15
N ILE A 29 -0.44 16.98 -15.63
CA ILE A 29 -1.06 16.66 -14.34
C ILE A 29 -2.10 15.56 -14.59
N LYS A 30 -2.00 14.46 -13.85
CA LYS A 30 -2.92 13.33 -13.88
C LYS A 30 -3.61 13.20 -12.52
N ASP A 31 -4.93 13.08 -12.53
CA ASP A 31 -5.69 12.72 -11.34
C ASP A 31 -5.41 11.26 -10.98
N VAL A 32 -5.06 11.02 -9.72
CA VAL A 32 -4.78 9.69 -9.16
C VAL A 32 -5.67 9.39 -7.95
N SER A 33 -6.75 10.15 -7.77
CA SER A 33 -7.74 9.94 -6.72
C SER A 33 -8.36 8.55 -6.82
N ARG A 34 -8.48 7.86 -5.68
CA ARG A 34 -8.99 6.48 -5.60
C ARG A 34 -9.38 6.10 -4.18
N LYS A 35 -10.27 5.12 -4.06
CA LYS A 35 -10.51 4.44 -2.78
C LYS A 35 -9.33 3.54 -2.44
N VAL A 36 -8.86 3.61 -1.20
CA VAL A 36 -7.82 2.73 -0.65
C VAL A 36 -8.33 2.04 0.60
N TYR A 37 -8.13 0.73 0.68
CA TYR A 37 -8.42 -0.08 1.86
C TYR A 37 -7.13 -0.19 2.68
N GLN A 38 -7.02 0.66 3.70
CA GLN A 38 -5.86 0.77 4.57
C GLN A 38 -5.88 -0.27 5.66
N ARG A 39 -4.71 -0.81 6.02
CA ARG A 39 -4.55 -1.68 7.17
C ARG A 39 -4.50 -0.87 8.47
N ASN A 40 -5.15 -1.39 9.50
CA ASN A 40 -5.17 -0.83 10.85
C ASN A 40 -4.15 -1.52 11.80
N ASP A 41 -3.51 -2.60 11.36
CA ASP A 41 -2.56 -3.39 12.15
C ASP A 41 -1.08 -3.09 11.84
N ILE A 42 -0.79 -1.93 11.24
CA ILE A 42 0.58 -1.48 10.96
C ILE A 42 1.14 -0.77 12.19
N GLY A 43 2.26 -1.28 12.72
CA GLY A 43 3.00 -0.63 13.80
C GLY A 43 3.82 0.56 13.29
N PHE A 44 3.30 1.78 13.39
CA PHE A 44 3.99 2.98 12.87
C PHE A 44 5.29 3.34 13.63
N ASN A 45 5.41 2.93 14.89
CA ASN A 45 6.60 3.13 15.71
C ASN A 45 7.64 1.99 15.57
N TYR A 46 7.37 0.97 14.75
CA TYR A 46 8.34 -0.08 14.48
C TYR A 46 9.60 0.53 13.88
N PHE A 47 10.75 0.28 14.50
CA PHE A 47 12.07 0.74 14.07
C PHE A 47 12.76 -0.37 13.26
N ASP A 48 13.07 -0.07 12.01
CA ASP A 48 13.83 -0.96 11.14
C ASP A 48 15.34 -0.68 11.32
N GLU A 49 16.03 -1.55 12.06
CA GLU A 49 17.47 -1.45 12.32
C GLU A 49 18.32 -1.41 11.04
N THR A 50 17.84 -1.98 9.92
CA THR A 50 18.57 -2.00 8.65
C THR A 50 18.61 -0.62 8.01
N THR A 51 17.50 0.13 8.10
CA THR A 51 17.41 1.48 7.52
C THR A 51 17.61 2.60 8.52
N GLY A 52 17.57 2.30 9.82
CA GLY A 52 17.63 3.28 10.90
C GLY A 52 16.40 4.19 10.96
N LEU A 53 15.25 3.73 10.45
CA LEU A 53 14.02 4.52 10.35
C LEU A 53 12.85 3.76 10.98
N THR A 54 11.97 4.51 11.64
CA THR A 54 10.64 4.03 11.99
C THR A 54 9.75 3.88 10.76
N ASN A 55 8.69 3.08 10.88
CA ASN A 55 7.67 2.99 9.84
C ASN A 55 7.05 4.33 9.48
N LEU A 56 6.83 5.22 10.46
CA LEU A 56 6.35 6.57 10.20
C LEU A 56 7.33 7.38 9.36
N GLU A 57 8.62 7.37 9.70
CA GLU A 57 9.65 8.08 8.94
C GLU A 57 9.83 7.53 7.52
N ARG A 58 9.72 6.20 7.35
CA ARG A 58 9.69 5.57 6.03
C ARG A 58 8.53 6.12 5.18
N MET A 59 7.34 6.19 5.76
CA MET A 59 6.17 6.73 5.06
C MET A 59 6.32 8.22 4.73
N GLN A 60 6.87 9.04 5.64
CA GLN A 60 7.20 10.45 5.37
C GLN A 60 8.21 10.61 4.21
N ALA A 61 9.12 9.64 4.06
CA ALA A 61 10.02 9.57 2.91
C ALA A 61 9.37 9.01 1.62
N GLY A 62 8.07 8.68 1.65
CA GLY A 62 7.33 8.09 0.54
C GLY A 62 7.58 6.59 0.34
N LYS A 63 8.13 5.91 1.35
CA LYS A 63 8.40 4.47 1.33
C LYS A 63 7.32 3.71 2.11
N PRO A 64 7.00 2.48 1.72
CA PRO A 64 6.08 1.64 2.48
C PRO A 64 6.62 1.34 3.89
N PRO A 65 5.73 1.26 4.89
CA PRO A 65 6.07 0.71 6.19
C PRO A 65 6.35 -0.80 6.07
N ILE A 66 7.10 -1.35 7.02
CA ILE A 66 7.35 -2.77 7.20
C ILE A 66 6.17 -3.40 7.94
N GLY A 67 5.58 -4.44 7.36
CA GLY A 67 4.54 -5.25 7.98
C GLY A 67 5.12 -6.19 9.04
N SER A 68 4.25 -6.80 9.85
CA SER A 68 4.71 -7.80 10.85
C SER A 68 5.20 -9.11 10.25
N ASP A 69 5.14 -9.28 8.92
CA ASP A 69 5.82 -10.32 8.15
C ASP A 69 7.30 -9.95 7.86
N GLY A 70 7.77 -8.79 8.32
CA GLY A 70 9.14 -8.31 8.14
C GLY A 70 9.40 -7.65 6.79
N ASN A 71 8.39 -7.60 5.91
CA ASN A 71 8.52 -7.10 4.54
C ASN A 71 7.72 -5.81 4.32
N PRO A 72 8.08 -4.99 3.32
CA PRO A 72 7.32 -3.80 2.99
C PRO A 72 5.86 -4.11 2.63
N ILE A 73 4.92 -3.37 3.22
CA ILE A 73 3.51 -3.42 2.84
C ILE A 73 3.36 -3.07 1.36
N GLN A 74 2.61 -3.90 0.64
CA GLN A 74 2.36 -3.74 -0.79
C GLN A 74 1.04 -3.01 -1.02
N LEU A 75 1.00 -2.19 -2.07
CA LEU A 75 -0.24 -1.63 -2.60
C LEU A 75 -0.66 -2.48 -3.80
N HIS A 76 -1.84 -3.08 -3.70
CA HIS A 76 -2.39 -3.96 -4.72
C HIS A 76 -3.64 -3.35 -5.34
N HIS A 77 -3.73 -3.35 -6.67
CA HIS A 77 -4.94 -2.94 -7.39
C HIS A 77 -5.99 -4.05 -7.34
N ILE A 78 -7.16 -3.76 -6.78
CA ILE A 78 -8.24 -4.76 -6.68
C ILE A 78 -8.73 -5.22 -8.07
N LEU A 79 -8.75 -4.31 -9.04
CA LEU A 79 -9.22 -4.57 -10.41
C LEU A 79 -8.10 -4.51 -11.45
N GLN A 80 -6.83 -4.56 -11.03
CA GLN A 80 -5.65 -4.52 -11.93
C GLN A 80 -5.60 -3.34 -12.93
N LYS A 81 -6.37 -2.27 -12.68
CA LYS A 81 -6.47 -1.08 -13.52
C LYS A 81 -5.87 0.14 -12.84
N GLU A 82 -5.10 0.93 -13.57
CA GLU A 82 -4.57 2.21 -13.13
C GLU A 82 -5.22 3.35 -13.95
N VAL A 83 -5.91 4.32 -13.35
CA VAL A 83 -6.27 4.45 -11.92
C VAL A 83 -7.35 3.45 -11.52
N GLY A 84 -7.28 2.92 -10.30
CA GLY A 84 -8.28 2.01 -9.74
C GLY A 84 -8.16 1.84 -8.23
N PRO A 85 -9.18 1.24 -7.59
CA PRO A 85 -9.19 1.03 -6.14
C PRO A 85 -8.04 0.12 -5.69
N MET A 86 -7.48 0.40 -4.52
CA MET A 86 -6.30 -0.29 -4.01
C MET A 86 -6.48 -0.81 -2.59
N VAL A 87 -5.70 -1.82 -2.24
CA VAL A 87 -5.64 -2.38 -0.89
C VAL A 87 -4.19 -2.50 -0.44
N GLU A 88 -3.94 -2.21 0.83
CA GLU A 88 -2.67 -2.49 1.50
C GLU A 88 -2.62 -3.97 1.88
N ILE A 89 -1.68 -4.74 1.35
CA ILE A 89 -1.53 -6.15 1.72
C ILE A 89 -0.11 -6.44 2.20
N ARG A 90 -0.01 -7.45 3.05
CA ARG A 90 1.28 -8.03 3.44
C ARG A 90 1.90 -8.72 2.24
N GLU A 91 3.22 -8.76 2.20
CA GLU A 91 3.92 -9.38 1.08
C GLU A 91 3.68 -10.89 1.07
N ILE A 92 3.66 -11.53 2.24
CA ILE A 92 3.32 -12.97 2.34
C ILE A 92 1.93 -13.28 1.77
N THR A 93 0.94 -12.40 2.02
CA THR A 93 -0.42 -12.55 1.47
C THR A 93 -0.41 -12.35 -0.05
N HIS A 94 0.37 -11.39 -0.54
CA HIS A 94 0.48 -11.16 -1.98
C HIS A 94 1.10 -12.36 -2.71
N GLN A 95 2.10 -12.99 -2.11
CA GLN A 95 2.75 -14.18 -2.65
C GLN A 95 1.84 -15.42 -2.61
N GLU A 96 1.21 -15.68 -1.45
CA GLU A 96 0.35 -16.85 -1.26
C GLU A 96 -0.85 -16.86 -2.21
N TYR A 97 -1.47 -15.70 -2.43
CA TYR A 97 -2.67 -15.55 -3.27
C TYR A 97 -2.37 -14.93 -4.64
N TYR A 98 -1.12 -15.03 -5.11
CA TYR A 98 -0.68 -14.35 -6.33
C TYR A 98 -1.58 -14.63 -7.54
N SER A 99 -1.96 -15.90 -7.77
CA SER A 99 -2.77 -16.29 -8.93
C SER A 99 -4.20 -15.74 -8.84
N GLN A 100 -4.82 -15.72 -7.66
CA GLN A 100 -6.14 -15.14 -7.46
C GLN A 100 -6.11 -13.61 -7.61
N LEU A 101 -5.03 -12.98 -7.15
CA LEU A 101 -4.84 -11.55 -7.21
C LEU A 101 -4.52 -11.05 -8.63
N HIS A 102 -3.87 -11.86 -9.47
CA HIS A 102 -3.43 -11.47 -10.82
C HIS A 102 -4.11 -12.21 -11.99
N GLY A 103 -4.94 -13.23 -11.74
CA GLY A 103 -5.58 -14.03 -12.78
C GLY A 103 -6.77 -13.37 -13.50
N VAL A 104 -7.07 -12.10 -13.20
CA VAL A 104 -8.19 -11.34 -13.79
C VAL A 104 -7.82 -10.55 -15.05
N ILE A 105 -6.53 -10.47 -15.40
CA ILE A 105 -6.06 -9.80 -16.61
C ILE A 105 -5.34 -10.80 -17.52
N GLU A 106 -5.52 -10.63 -18.83
CA GLU A 106 -4.80 -11.42 -19.84
C GLU A 106 -3.29 -11.11 -19.80
N ASP A 107 -2.48 -12.08 -20.20
CA ASP A 107 -1.04 -11.92 -20.31
C ASP A 107 -0.69 -10.72 -21.21
N GLY A 108 0.18 -9.83 -20.71
CA GLY A 108 0.59 -8.62 -21.42
C GLY A 108 -0.35 -7.41 -21.26
N ALA A 109 -1.56 -7.59 -20.72
CA ALA A 109 -2.52 -6.49 -20.50
C ALA A 109 -2.23 -5.63 -19.25
N SER A 110 -1.14 -5.92 -18.53
CA SER A 110 -0.76 -5.15 -17.34
C SER A 110 -0.53 -3.68 -17.68
N PHE A 111 -1.13 -2.78 -16.88
CA PHE A 111 -0.87 -1.34 -16.99
C PHE A 111 0.63 -1.01 -16.85
N ARG A 112 1.42 -1.89 -16.23
CA ARG A 112 2.87 -1.74 -16.07
C ARG A 112 3.63 -1.73 -17.39
N ASN A 113 3.06 -2.32 -18.45
CA ASN A 113 3.64 -2.30 -19.79
C ASN A 113 3.46 -0.93 -20.48
N ASN A 114 2.56 -0.08 -19.98
CA ASN A 114 2.42 1.29 -20.45
C ASN A 114 3.33 2.23 -19.62
N PRO A 115 4.36 2.86 -20.22
CA PRO A 115 5.30 3.70 -19.47
C PRO A 115 4.65 4.87 -18.72
N VAL A 116 3.58 5.45 -19.29
CA VAL A 116 2.84 6.55 -18.67
C VAL A 116 2.09 6.06 -17.44
N LEU A 117 1.35 4.96 -17.54
CA LEU A 117 0.59 4.39 -16.41
C LEU A 117 1.53 3.84 -15.33
N ASN A 118 2.64 3.19 -15.71
CA ASN A 118 3.64 2.73 -14.76
C ASN A 118 4.27 3.90 -13.98
N LYS A 119 4.65 4.98 -14.67
CA LYS A 119 5.19 6.19 -14.03
C LYS A 119 4.14 6.89 -13.15
N GLN A 120 2.89 6.98 -13.63
CA GLN A 120 1.77 7.49 -12.85
C GLN A 120 1.60 6.72 -11.54
N TYR A 121 1.59 5.39 -11.62
CA TYR A 121 1.45 4.55 -10.44
C TYR A 121 2.63 4.71 -9.47
N ASN A 122 3.87 4.72 -9.95
CA ASN A 122 5.03 4.88 -9.07
C ASN A 122 5.06 6.24 -8.38
N ASN A 123 4.66 7.31 -9.08
CA ASN A 123 4.49 8.63 -8.47
C ASN A 123 3.37 8.61 -7.41
N PHE A 124 2.23 7.98 -7.73
CA PHE A 124 1.13 7.80 -6.78
C PHE A 124 1.60 7.07 -5.51
N ARG A 125 2.35 5.96 -5.63
CA ARG A 125 2.82 5.19 -4.46
C ARG A 125 3.63 6.06 -3.49
N CYS A 126 4.54 6.87 -4.02
CA CYS A 126 5.35 7.77 -3.21
C CYS A 126 4.48 8.82 -2.51
N SER A 127 3.59 9.48 -3.25
CA SER A 127 2.66 10.47 -2.70
C SER A 127 1.68 9.88 -1.68
N TYR A 128 1.20 8.67 -1.94
CA TYR A 128 0.28 7.95 -1.06
C TYR A 128 0.89 7.67 0.30
N TRP A 129 2.13 7.17 0.36
CA TRP A 129 2.76 6.88 1.65
C TRP A 129 3.04 8.14 2.46
N LYS A 130 3.42 9.25 1.81
CA LYS A 130 3.56 10.56 2.48
C LYS A 130 2.23 11.02 3.07
N TRP A 131 1.18 10.96 2.27
CA TRP A 131 -0.18 11.28 2.72
C TRP A 131 -0.64 10.35 3.85
N ARG A 132 -0.35 9.05 3.78
CA ARG A 132 -0.65 8.09 4.84
C ARG A 132 0.04 8.50 6.15
N ALA A 133 1.29 8.97 6.11
CA ALA A 133 1.97 9.49 7.29
C ALA A 133 1.29 10.74 7.86
N GLU A 134 0.87 11.67 7.01
CA GLU A 134 0.14 12.88 7.45
C GLU A 134 -1.16 12.53 8.16
N GLN A 135 -1.88 11.49 7.72
CA GLN A 135 -3.08 11.01 8.42
C GLN A 135 -2.79 10.49 9.83
N ILE A 136 -1.61 9.92 10.05
CA ILE A 136 -1.20 9.43 11.38
C ILE A 136 -0.74 10.60 12.25
N ILE A 137 -0.03 11.57 11.70
CA ILE A 137 0.48 12.74 12.45
C ILE A 137 -0.66 13.69 12.83
N GLY A 138 -1.55 13.99 11.87
CA GLY A 138 -2.70 14.88 12.08
C GLY A 138 -3.92 14.21 12.71
N GLY A 139 -3.86 12.90 12.97
CA GLY A 139 -4.90 12.12 13.63
C GLY A 139 -4.70 11.91 15.13
N ASN A 140 -3.70 12.59 15.72
CA ASN A 140 -3.46 12.63 17.17
C ASN A 140 -4.22 13.78 17.84
#